data_AF-A0A521UWC7-F1
#
_entry.id   AF-A0A521UWC7-F1
#
_cell.length_a   1.000
_cell.length_b   1.000
_cell.length_c   1.000
_cell.angle_alpha   90.00
_cell.angle_beta   90.00
_cell.angle_gamma   90.00
#
_symmetry.space_group_name_H-M   'P 1'
#
loop_
_entity.id
_entity.type
_entity.pdbx_description
1 polymer ?
#
loop_
_entity_poly.entity_id
_entity_poly.type
_entity_poly.pdbx_seq_one_letter_code
_entity_poly.pdbx_strand_id
1 'polypeptide(L)'
;MPNRGKPTERIRRHHAELMERLSIMRQALDALSHGQAEKATSGLQESVHFLNDELKPHARWEEESLYPVVAELVRSYGRPTATMEVEHGILLQLFREYEKAVQDLSVATQAGQPPDEAVETVKRLGWQIDGLLSAHFSEEEEVYLELADRHMSRGDVDALLHE
;
A
#
# COMPACT_ATOMS: atom_id res chain seq x y z
N MET A 1 25.67 27.77 4.51
CA MET A 1 25.90 26.69 3.52
C MET A 1 24.62 26.52 2.72
N PRO A 2 24.64 26.31 1.39
CA PRO A 2 23.40 26.07 0.67
C PRO A 2 22.73 24.84 1.26
N ASN A 3 21.42 24.92 1.47
CA ASN A 3 20.58 23.82 1.97
C ASN A 3 20.64 22.67 0.95
N ARG A 4 21.69 21.84 1.03
CA ARG A 4 21.75 20.58 0.31
C ARG A 4 20.74 19.71 1.03
N GLY A 5 19.58 19.54 0.41
CA GLY A 5 18.50 18.71 0.95
C GLY A 5 18.98 17.30 1.32
N LYS A 6 18.07 16.48 1.85
CA LYS A 6 18.41 15.13 2.33
C LYS A 6 19.17 14.35 1.24
N PRO A 7 20.15 13.50 1.58
CA PRO A 7 20.90 12.72 0.57
C PRO A 7 20.01 11.91 -0.38
N THR A 8 18.82 11.53 0.08
CA THR A 8 17.82 10.73 -0.62
C THR A 8 16.70 11.57 -1.28
N GLU A 9 16.88 12.89 -1.39
CA GLU A 9 15.86 13.80 -1.94
C GLU A 9 15.51 13.50 -3.39
N ARG A 10 16.50 13.08 -4.20
CA ARG A 10 16.27 12.71 -5.60
C ARG A 10 15.33 11.49 -5.72
N ILE A 11 15.48 10.51 -4.83
CA ILE A 11 14.63 9.31 -4.81
C ILE A 11 13.19 9.70 -4.41
N ARG A 12 13.03 10.55 -3.39
CA ARG A 12 11.70 11.04 -2.96
C ARG A 12 10.96 11.78 -4.06
N ARG A 13 11.67 12.63 -4.80
CA ARG A 13 11.09 13.33 -5.96
C ARG A 13 10.65 12.36 -7.03
N HIS A 14 11.47 11.36 -7.34
CA HIS A 14 11.12 10.32 -8.29
C HIS A 14 9.87 9.54 -7.84
N HIS A 15 9.74 9.18 -6.56
CA HIS A 15 8.51 8.58 -6.03
C HIS A 15 7.29 9.50 -6.19
N ALA A 16 7.44 10.81 -5.96
CA ALA A 16 6.35 11.76 -6.18
C ALA A 16 5.90 11.82 -7.65
N GLU A 17 6.86 11.79 -8.59
CA GLU A 17 6.59 11.72 -10.04
C GLU A 17 5.84 10.42 -10.42
N LEU A 18 6.27 9.27 -9.88
CA LEU A 18 5.57 7.99 -10.09
C LEU A 18 4.13 8.01 -9.55
N MET A 19 3.92 8.62 -8.37
CA MET A 19 2.58 8.74 -7.77
C MET A 19 1.66 9.68 -8.54
N GLU A 20 2.22 10.71 -9.20
CA GLU A 20 1.49 11.57 -10.12
C GLU A 20 1.08 10.81 -11.38
N ARG A 21 2.00 10.03 -11.98
CA ARG A 21 1.70 9.17 -13.14
C ARG A 21 0.63 8.13 -12.83
N LEU A 22 0.68 7.53 -11.64
CA LEU A 22 -0.34 6.58 -11.17
C LEU A 22 -1.76 7.20 -11.08
N SER A 23 -1.88 8.53 -11.02
CA SER A 23 -3.18 9.20 -11.01
C SER A 23 -3.98 8.99 -12.31
N ILE A 24 -3.30 8.74 -13.44
CA ILE A 24 -3.96 8.45 -14.73
C ILE A 24 -4.75 7.14 -14.62
N MET A 25 -4.16 6.13 -13.99
CA MET A 25 -4.85 4.87 -13.71
C MET A 25 -6.08 5.09 -12.82
N ARG A 26 -5.95 5.89 -11.75
CA ARG A 26 -7.07 6.19 -10.85
C ARG A 26 -8.23 6.89 -11.58
N GLN A 27 -7.92 7.86 -12.44
CA GLN A 27 -8.93 8.55 -13.25
C GLN A 27 -9.63 7.61 -14.23
N ALA A 28 -8.88 6.70 -14.86
CA ALA A 28 -9.45 5.71 -15.77
C ALA A 28 -10.37 4.70 -15.03
N LEU A 29 -9.97 4.27 -13.83
CA LEU A 29 -10.81 3.42 -12.96
C LEU A 29 -12.09 4.14 -12.53
N ASP A 30 -12.00 5.42 -12.17
CA ASP A 30 -13.17 6.23 -11.83
C ASP A 30 -14.14 6.36 -13.02
N ALA A 31 -13.62 6.60 -14.22
CA ALA A 31 -14.43 6.62 -15.44
C ALA A 31 -15.13 5.26 -15.70
N LEU A 32 -14.48 4.13 -15.43
CA LEU A 32 -15.11 2.81 -15.50
C LEU A 32 -16.26 2.66 -14.52
N SER A 33 -16.09 3.08 -13.25
CA SER A 33 -17.13 3.01 -12.23
C SER A 33 -18.38 3.82 -12.60
N HIS A 34 -18.23 4.87 -13.41
CA HIS A 34 -19.32 5.69 -13.94
C HIS A 34 -19.86 5.23 -15.32
N GLY A 35 -19.49 4.02 -15.77
CA GLY A 35 -19.96 3.46 -17.04
C GLY A 35 -19.35 4.10 -18.29
N GLN A 36 -18.25 4.86 -18.15
CA GLN A 36 -17.60 5.59 -19.24
C GLN A 36 -16.42 4.81 -19.84
N ALA A 37 -16.65 3.55 -20.21
CA ALA A 37 -15.59 2.64 -20.67
C ALA A 37 -14.79 3.16 -21.88
N GLU A 38 -15.45 3.82 -22.84
CA GLU A 38 -14.77 4.42 -23.99
C GLU A 38 -13.76 5.50 -23.57
N LYS A 39 -14.08 6.31 -22.56
CA LYS A 39 -13.17 7.33 -22.03
C LYS A 39 -12.04 6.74 -21.20
N ALA A 40 -12.29 5.63 -20.51
CA ALA A 40 -11.30 4.96 -19.66
C ALA A 40 -10.22 4.21 -20.46
N THR A 41 -10.55 3.72 -21.67
CA THR A 41 -9.72 2.77 -22.40
C THR A 41 -8.29 3.25 -22.63
N SER A 42 -8.11 4.50 -23.08
CA SER A 42 -6.77 5.07 -23.32
C SER A 42 -5.95 5.19 -22.04
N GLY A 43 -6.56 5.65 -20.94
CA GLY A 43 -5.90 5.77 -19.64
C GLY A 43 -5.51 4.42 -19.03
N LEU A 44 -6.29 3.36 -19.27
CA LEU A 44 -5.94 1.99 -18.87
C LEU A 44 -4.77 1.44 -19.70
N GLN A 45 -4.74 1.73 -21.00
CA GLN A 45 -3.60 1.34 -21.83
C GLN A 45 -2.33 2.08 -21.42
N GLU A 46 -2.44 3.38 -21.13
CA GLU A 46 -1.32 4.17 -20.61
C GLU A 46 -0.87 3.67 -19.24
N SER A 47 -1.79 3.29 -18.34
CA SER A 47 -1.41 2.73 -17.05
C SER A 47 -0.65 1.41 -17.20
N VAL A 48 -1.03 0.53 -18.12
CA VAL A 48 -0.29 -0.70 -18.41
C VAL A 48 1.13 -0.39 -18.90
N HIS A 49 1.29 0.61 -19.77
CA HIS A 49 2.61 1.06 -20.22
C HIS A 49 3.44 1.60 -19.05
N PHE A 50 2.88 2.52 -18.25
CA PHE A 50 3.51 3.06 -17.05
C PHE A 50 3.98 1.96 -16.07
N LEU A 51 3.10 1.00 -15.76
CA LEU A 51 3.43 -0.09 -14.85
C LEU A 51 4.59 -0.94 -15.38
N ASN A 52 4.63 -1.21 -16.68
CA ASN A 52 5.65 -2.06 -17.28
C ASN A 52 6.99 -1.37 -17.50
N ASP A 53 6.95 -0.11 -17.94
CA ASP A 53 8.12 0.56 -18.50
C ASP A 53 8.70 1.63 -17.56
N GLU A 54 7.97 2.01 -16.50
CA GLU A 54 8.45 2.93 -15.46
C GLU A 54 8.49 2.25 -14.09
N LEU A 55 7.35 1.73 -13.59
CA LEU A 55 7.27 1.24 -12.21
C LEU A 55 8.04 -0.08 -12.00
N LYS A 56 7.95 -1.05 -12.92
CA LYS A 56 8.73 -2.30 -12.83
C LYS A 56 10.24 -2.06 -12.88
N PRO A 57 10.79 -1.26 -13.82
CA PRO A 57 12.20 -0.87 -13.78
C PRO A 57 12.62 -0.17 -12.49
N HIS A 58 11.77 0.70 -11.94
CA HIS A 58 12.00 1.34 -10.65
C HIS A 58 12.17 0.30 -9.53
N ALA A 59 11.22 -0.63 -9.39
CA ALA A 59 11.29 -1.69 -8.37
C ALA A 59 12.56 -2.56 -8.52
N ARG A 60 12.89 -2.97 -9.76
CA ARG A 60 14.13 -3.73 -10.04
C ARG A 60 15.39 -2.97 -9.64
N TRP A 61 15.44 -1.67 -9.92
CA TRP A 61 16.57 -0.84 -9.48
C TRP A 61 16.67 -0.77 -7.95
N GLU A 62 15.54 -0.68 -7.24
CA GLU A 62 15.55 -0.71 -5.79
C GLU A 62 16.12 -2.04 -5.26
N GLU A 63 15.66 -3.17 -5.81
CA GLU A 63 16.15 -4.51 -5.46
C GLU A 63 17.63 -4.72 -5.76
N GLU A 64 18.09 -4.34 -6.94
CA GLU A 64 19.46 -4.61 -7.40
C GLU A 64 20.49 -3.63 -6.81
N SER A 65 20.08 -2.39 -6.51
CA SER A 65 21.02 -1.31 -6.18
C SER A 65 20.78 -0.69 -4.80
N LEU A 66 19.53 -0.41 -4.42
CA LEU A 66 19.23 0.31 -3.19
C LEU A 66 19.20 -0.63 -1.97
N TYR A 67 18.44 -1.71 -2.05
CA TYR A 67 18.20 -2.63 -0.94
C TYR A 67 19.45 -3.34 -0.41
N PRO A 68 20.48 -3.67 -1.20
CA PRO A 68 21.73 -4.19 -0.66
C PRO A 68 22.42 -3.22 0.32
N VAL A 69 22.38 -1.91 0.01
CA VAL A 69 22.94 -0.87 0.88
C VAL A 69 22.04 -0.65 2.09
N VAL A 70 20.72 -0.59 1.89
CA VAL A 70 19.74 -0.42 2.97
C VAL A 70 19.77 -1.59 3.95
N ALA A 71 19.93 -2.83 3.48
CA ALA A 71 20.01 -4.01 4.33
C ALA A 71 21.17 -3.89 5.35
N GLU A 72 22.33 -3.38 4.94
CA GLU A 72 23.44 -3.15 5.85
C GLU A 72 23.17 -2.02 6.84
N LEU A 73 22.50 -0.96 6.40
CA LEU A 73 22.07 0.13 7.28
C LEU A 73 21.03 -0.34 8.30
N VAL A 74 20.08 -1.18 7.90
CA VAL A 74 19.07 -1.77 8.80
C VAL A 74 19.76 -2.67 9.83
N ARG A 75 20.69 -3.52 9.39
CA ARG A 75 21.49 -4.37 10.29
C ARG A 75 22.25 -3.55 11.34
N SER A 76 22.83 -2.42 10.93
CA SER A 76 23.68 -1.60 11.79
C SER A 76 22.93 -0.58 12.67
N TYR A 77 21.83 -0.02 12.16
CA TYR A 77 21.20 1.17 12.73
C TYR A 77 19.66 1.10 12.78
N GLY A 78 19.06 0.11 12.14
CA GLY A 78 17.61 0.02 11.98
C GLY A 78 16.94 -1.00 12.88
N ARG A 79 15.62 -1.13 12.70
CA ARG A 79 14.81 -2.22 13.24
C ARG A 79 14.26 -3.02 12.07
N PRO A 80 14.50 -4.35 12.00
CA PRO A 80 14.01 -5.17 10.90
C PRO A 80 12.48 -5.12 10.73
N THR A 81 11.74 -4.94 11.83
CA THR A 81 10.27 -4.87 11.85
C THR A 81 9.70 -3.47 11.55
N ALA A 82 10.55 -2.46 11.29
CA ALA A 82 10.08 -1.08 11.13
C ALA A 82 9.12 -0.88 9.96
N THR A 83 9.24 -1.68 8.89
CA THR A 83 8.31 -1.64 7.75
C THR A 83 6.91 -2.08 8.17
N MET A 84 6.80 -3.19 8.91
CA MET A 84 5.52 -3.69 9.45
C MET A 84 4.83 -2.65 10.33
N GLU A 85 5.60 -1.97 11.19
CA GLU A 85 5.06 -0.94 12.07
C GLU A 85 4.50 0.25 11.27
N VAL A 86 5.13 0.60 10.14
CA VAL A 86 4.62 1.64 9.22
C VAL A 86 3.32 1.18 8.56
N GLU A 87 3.26 -0.06 8.07
CA GLU A 87 2.04 -0.62 7.48
C GLU A 87 0.89 -0.71 8.48
N HIS A 88 1.15 -1.15 9.71
CA HIS A 88 0.16 -1.14 10.81
C HIS A 88 -0.38 0.26 11.04
N GLY A 89 0.48 1.29 11.01
CA GLY A 89 0.05 2.69 11.12
C GLY A 89 -0.91 3.12 10.00
N ILE A 90 -0.65 2.69 8.76
CA ILE A 90 -1.50 2.96 7.59
C ILE A 90 -2.83 2.21 7.72
N LEU A 91 -2.80 0.92 8.06
CA LEU A 91 -3.99 0.09 8.27
C LEU A 91 -4.89 0.66 9.36
N LEU A 92 -4.33 1.08 10.50
CA LEU A 92 -5.09 1.71 11.57
C LEU A 92 -5.79 2.99 11.12
N GLN A 93 -5.16 3.78 10.24
CA GLN A 93 -5.81 4.95 9.63
C GLN A 93 -6.95 4.52 8.70
N LEU A 94 -6.72 3.56 7.80
CA LEU A 94 -7.74 3.04 6.89
C LEU A 94 -8.93 2.44 7.64
N PHE A 95 -8.70 1.72 8.76
CA PHE A 95 -9.76 1.15 9.59
C PHE A 95 -10.66 2.24 10.16
N ARG A 96 -10.08 3.34 10.69
CA ARG A 96 -10.87 4.47 11.19
C ARG A 96 -11.68 5.15 10.10
N GLU A 97 -11.08 5.34 8.92
CA GLU A 97 -11.78 5.93 7.78
C GLU A 97 -12.92 5.04 7.28
N TYR A 98 -12.68 3.72 7.22
CA TYR A 98 -13.68 2.74 6.81
C TYR A 98 -14.82 2.64 7.81
N GLU A 99 -14.53 2.60 9.11
CA GLU A 99 -15.54 2.63 10.17
C GLU A 99 -16.44 3.86 10.04
N LYS A 100 -15.84 5.03 9.87
CA LYS A 100 -16.59 6.28 9.63
C LYS A 100 -17.44 6.19 8.37
N ALA A 101 -16.88 5.72 7.25
CA ALA A 101 -17.61 5.62 5.99
C ALA A 101 -18.81 4.66 6.09
N VAL A 102 -18.67 3.54 6.80
CA VAL A 102 -19.75 2.59 7.07
C VAL A 102 -20.83 3.24 7.94
N GLN A 103 -20.45 4.01 8.97
CA GLN A 103 -21.40 4.74 9.79
C GLN A 103 -22.19 5.77 8.97
N ASP A 104 -21.51 6.57 8.16
CA ASP A 104 -22.13 7.57 7.30
C ASP A 104 -23.09 6.91 6.29
N LEU A 105 -22.70 5.78 5.69
CA LEU A 105 -23.54 4.99 4.80
C LEU A 105 -24.79 4.45 5.51
N SER A 106 -24.64 3.96 6.75
CA SER A 106 -25.76 3.46 7.55
C SER A 106 -26.79 4.55 7.84
N VAL A 107 -26.33 5.74 8.25
CA VAL A 107 -27.21 6.90 8.49
C VAL A 107 -27.95 7.29 7.20
N ALA A 108 -27.24 7.38 6.08
CA ALA A 108 -27.84 7.75 4.80
C ALA A 108 -28.85 6.70 4.30
N THR A 109 -28.57 5.41 4.53
CA THR A 109 -29.48 4.31 4.18
C THR A 109 -30.79 4.40 4.97
N GLN A 110 -30.70 4.67 6.28
CA GLN A 110 -31.89 4.86 7.13
C GLN A 110 -32.75 6.06 6.70
N ALA A 111 -32.14 7.07 6.07
CA ALA A 111 -32.84 8.24 5.54
C ALA A 111 -33.57 8.01 4.20
N GLY A 112 -33.46 6.82 3.59
CA GLY A 112 -34.33 6.38 2.49
C GLY A 112 -33.65 6.18 1.13
N GLN A 113 -32.39 6.59 0.95
CA GLN A 113 -31.52 6.22 -0.17
C GLN A 113 -30.10 6.75 0.09
N PRO A 114 -29.09 5.88 0.28
CA PRO A 114 -27.73 6.34 0.45
C PRO A 114 -27.18 6.92 -0.87
N PRO A 115 -26.41 8.02 -0.85
CA PRO A 115 -25.76 8.54 -2.04
C PRO A 115 -24.76 7.52 -2.63
N ASP A 116 -24.65 7.46 -3.96
CA ASP A 116 -23.68 6.62 -4.67
C ASP A 116 -22.24 6.89 -4.17
N GLU A 117 -21.92 8.14 -3.83
CA GLU A 117 -20.62 8.53 -3.29
C GLU A 117 -20.28 7.85 -1.95
N ALA A 118 -21.28 7.64 -1.08
CA ALA A 118 -21.08 6.96 0.20
C ALA A 118 -20.77 5.47 -0.04
N VAL A 119 -21.51 4.85 -0.97
CA VAL A 119 -21.29 3.46 -1.38
C VAL A 119 -19.89 3.30 -2.00
N GLU A 120 -19.51 4.16 -2.94
CA GLU A 120 -18.19 4.10 -3.58
C GLU A 120 -17.05 4.39 -2.60
N THR A 121 -17.26 5.23 -1.60
CA THR A 121 -16.27 5.48 -0.55
C THR A 121 -16.03 4.24 0.31
N VAL A 122 -17.08 3.57 0.76
CA VAL A 122 -16.95 2.30 1.50
C VAL A 122 -16.27 1.24 0.63
N LYS A 123 -16.67 1.09 -0.64
CA LYS A 123 -16.04 0.14 -1.56
C LYS A 123 -14.55 0.42 -1.75
N ARG A 124 -14.17 1.67 -2.01
CA ARG A 124 -12.77 2.07 -2.22
C ARG A 124 -11.90 1.76 -1.00
N LEU A 125 -12.35 2.17 0.19
CA LEU A 125 -11.63 1.91 1.44
C LEU A 125 -11.54 0.41 1.73
N GLY A 126 -12.62 -0.35 1.47
CA GLY A 126 -12.65 -1.80 1.60
C GLY A 126 -11.59 -2.48 0.74
N TRP A 127 -11.49 -2.13 -0.55
CA TRP A 127 -10.48 -2.69 -1.44
C TRP A 127 -9.05 -2.26 -1.10
N GLN A 128 -8.85 -1.06 -0.56
CA GLN A 128 -7.54 -0.63 -0.07
C GLN A 128 -7.09 -1.44 1.14
N ILE A 129 -8.01 -1.68 2.08
CA ILE A 129 -7.76 -2.53 3.25
C ILE A 129 -7.46 -3.97 2.80
N ASP A 130 -8.29 -4.53 1.93
CA ASP A 130 -8.14 -5.90 1.41
C ASP A 130 -6.77 -6.10 0.74
N GLY A 131 -6.40 -5.19 -0.17
CA GLY A 131 -5.11 -5.26 -0.86
C GLY A 131 -3.91 -5.10 0.07
N LEU A 132 -3.96 -4.14 1.01
CA LEU A 132 -2.85 -3.90 1.93
C LEU A 132 -2.71 -5.04 2.96
N LEU A 133 -3.81 -5.55 3.52
CA LEU A 133 -3.76 -6.69 4.43
C LEU A 133 -3.27 -7.97 3.75
N SER A 134 -3.69 -8.21 2.50
CA SER A 134 -3.23 -9.37 1.74
C SER A 134 -1.71 -9.33 1.51
N ALA A 135 -1.18 -8.17 1.15
CA ALA A 135 0.27 -7.97 1.03
C ALA A 135 0.96 -8.14 2.40
N HIS A 136 0.44 -7.48 3.43
CA HIS A 136 0.98 -7.55 4.80
C HIS A 136 1.12 -8.98 5.32
N PHE A 137 0.06 -9.80 5.18
CA PHE A 137 0.12 -11.19 5.60
C PHE A 137 1.09 -12.01 4.76
N SER A 138 1.20 -11.74 3.45
CA SER A 138 2.20 -12.40 2.61
C SER A 138 3.62 -12.07 3.08
N GLU A 139 3.90 -10.82 3.46
CA GLU A 139 5.20 -10.43 4.03
C GLU A 139 5.48 -11.16 5.35
N GLU A 140 4.49 -11.23 6.25
CA GLU A 140 4.65 -11.90 7.54
C GLU A 140 4.86 -13.41 7.37
N GLU A 141 4.03 -14.08 6.57
CA GLU A 141 4.09 -15.52 6.31
C GLU A 141 5.39 -15.92 5.60
N GLU A 142 5.72 -15.25 4.49
CA GLU A 142 6.84 -15.65 3.63
C GLU A 142 8.21 -15.22 4.18
N VAL A 143 8.26 -14.17 5.01
CA VAL A 143 9.53 -13.63 5.51
C VAL A 143 9.74 -13.93 6.99
N TYR A 144 8.81 -13.54 7.87
CA TYR A 144 9.04 -13.65 9.31
C TYR A 144 8.68 -15.00 9.89
N LEU A 145 7.53 -15.57 9.50
CA LEU A 145 7.12 -16.88 10.01
C LEU A 145 8.03 -17.98 9.46
N GLU A 146 8.43 -17.92 8.19
CA GLU A 146 9.44 -18.83 7.64
C GLU A 146 10.79 -18.73 8.38
N LEU A 147 11.19 -17.53 8.83
CA LEU A 147 12.39 -17.35 9.66
C LEU A 147 12.19 -17.93 11.07
N ALA A 148 11.03 -17.69 11.69
CA ALA A 148 10.68 -18.23 12.99
C ALA A 148 10.69 -19.77 12.98
N ASP A 149 10.04 -20.39 11.99
CA ASP A 149 9.97 -21.85 11.83
C ASP A 149 11.35 -22.51 11.69
N ARG A 150 12.33 -21.80 11.12
CA ARG A 150 13.71 -22.29 10.98
C ARG A 150 14.54 -22.18 12.26
N HIS A 151 14.15 -21.32 13.20
CA HIS A 151 15.02 -20.92 14.32
C HIS A 151 14.38 -21.01 15.70
N MET A 152 13.07 -21.19 15.79
CA MET A 152 12.32 -21.33 17.03
C MET A 152 11.82 -22.75 17.19
N SER A 153 11.72 -23.22 18.44
CA SER A 153 11.01 -24.45 18.73
C SER A 153 9.51 -24.20 18.79
N ARG A 154 8.72 -25.26 18.61
CA ARG A 154 7.27 -25.17 18.81
C ARG A 154 6.89 -24.65 20.19
N GLY A 155 7.66 -24.99 21.23
CA GLY A 155 7.43 -24.50 22.58
C GLY A 155 7.66 -22.99 22.72
N ASP A 156 8.62 -22.43 21.96
CA ASP A 156 8.85 -20.98 21.94
C ASP A 156 7.66 -20.25 21.29
N VAL A 157 7.12 -20.79 20.19
CA VAL A 157 5.95 -20.23 19.50
C VAL A 157 4.69 -20.35 20.35
N ASP A 158 4.42 -21.53 20.93
CA ASP A 158 3.25 -21.75 21.77
C ASP A 158 3.24 -20.79 22.97
N ALA A 159 4.41 -20.48 23.54
CA ALA A 159 4.53 -19.52 24.64
C ALA A 159 4.15 -18.08 24.25
N LEU A 160 4.30 -17.69 22.98
CA LEU A 160 3.88 -16.37 22.48
C LEU A 160 2.37 -16.27 22.22
N LEU A 161 1.70 -17.40 21.96
CA LEU A 161 0.27 -17.45 21.65
C LEU A 161 -0.64 -17.50 22.90
N HIS A 162 -0.04 -17.58 24.09
CA HIS A 162 -0.75 -17.73 25.37
C HIS A 162 -0.85 -16.42 26.19
N GLU A 163 -0.82 -15.27 25.53
CA GLU A 163 -1.24 -13.98 26.14
C GLU A 163 -2.76 -13.81 26.15
#